data_AF-A0A1G0N025-F1
#
_entry.id   AF-A0A1G0N025-F1
#
_cell.length_a   1.000
_cell.length_b   1.000
_cell.length_c   1.000
_cell.angle_alpha   90.00
_cell.angle_beta   90.00
_cell.angle_gamma   90.00
#
_symmetry.space_group_name_H-M   'P 1'
#
loop_
_entity.id
_entity.type
_entity.pdbx_description
1 polymer ?
#
loop_
_entity_poly.entity_id
_entity_poly.type
_entity_poly.pdbx_seq_one_letter_code
_entity_poly.pdbx_strand_id
1 'polypeptide(L)'
;MVRSFELAGFSKLTTEFLYADNTKSNSFDAYEAYRKFSRIAKGKFIIYCHQDVLAIDSINVLDEKINELEEMDPHWAIAGNAGASTFRKYFKYFVNNNNEHENIGDIPVQVTSLDENFLVIKRKAGLSTSADLHGFHFYGTDLCLNADILGYNCYVIKYLVKHKSWGNQDEAFRTSQKKFINKYSWAMRTRVIQTTCVRIVVSGQRTISKIGNMKVTLFLIKEYKKRKDKFTLKW
;
A
#
# COMPACT_ATOMS: atom_id res chain seq x y z
N MET A 1 19.00 -13.55 3.72
CA MET A 1 17.65 -13.36 4.24
C MET A 1 17.07 -14.65 4.84
N VAL A 2 16.71 -15.68 4.05
CA VAL A 2 15.94 -16.87 4.55
C VAL A 2 16.51 -17.48 5.84
N ARG A 3 17.82 -17.77 5.88
CA ARG A 3 18.47 -18.32 7.08
C ARG A 3 18.25 -17.49 8.35
N SER A 4 18.20 -16.16 8.26
CA SER A 4 17.93 -15.31 9.43
C SER A 4 16.49 -15.44 9.92
N PHE A 5 15.52 -15.58 9.00
CA PHE A 5 14.13 -15.83 9.35
C PHE A 5 13.96 -17.24 9.95
N GLU A 6 14.62 -18.25 9.40
CA GLU A 6 14.60 -19.60 9.98
C GLU A 6 15.16 -19.61 11.42
N LEU A 7 16.28 -18.92 11.66
CA LEU A 7 16.86 -18.76 13.01
C LEU A 7 15.94 -17.96 13.95
N ALA A 8 15.14 -17.04 13.41
CA ALA A 8 14.13 -16.29 14.14
C ALA A 8 12.82 -17.09 14.38
N GLY A 9 12.76 -18.36 13.96
CA GLY A 9 11.62 -19.25 14.24
C GLY A 9 10.63 -19.42 13.09
N PHE A 10 10.86 -18.80 11.92
CA PHE A 10 10.04 -19.02 10.72
C PHE A 10 10.37 -20.38 10.08
N SER A 11 9.91 -21.45 10.71
CA SER A 11 10.17 -22.82 10.29
C SER A 11 9.35 -23.23 9.07
N LYS A 12 9.79 -24.25 8.34
CA LYS A 12 9.04 -24.85 7.22
C LYS A 12 7.70 -25.50 7.63
N LEU A 13 7.48 -25.71 8.92
CA LEU A 13 6.21 -26.25 9.44
C LEU A 13 5.12 -25.17 9.50
N THR A 14 5.51 -23.91 9.69
CA THR A 14 4.60 -22.78 9.92
C THR A 14 4.68 -21.71 8.83
N THR A 15 5.74 -21.73 8.02
CA THR A 15 6.05 -20.70 7.02
C THR A 15 6.46 -21.32 5.69
N GLU A 16 5.94 -20.78 4.60
CA GLU A 16 6.46 -21.03 3.25
C GLU A 16 7.25 -19.82 2.76
N PHE A 17 8.33 -20.04 2.01
CA PHE A 17 9.14 -18.99 1.42
C PHE A 17 8.95 -18.98 -0.09
N LEU A 18 8.49 -17.84 -0.62
CA LEU A 18 8.29 -17.60 -2.05
C LEU A 18 9.25 -16.50 -2.50
N TYR A 19 9.81 -16.63 -3.70
CA TYR A 19 10.79 -15.68 -4.21
C TYR A 19 10.49 -15.27 -5.66
N ALA A 20 10.74 -14.01 -5.97
CA ALA A 20 10.75 -13.49 -7.33
C ALA A 20 12.19 -13.61 -7.82
N ASP A 21 12.46 -14.68 -8.57
CA ASP A 21 13.82 -14.97 -9.00
C ASP A 21 14.26 -14.00 -10.11
N ASN A 22 14.97 -12.95 -9.70
CA ASN A 22 15.62 -11.99 -10.58
C ASN A 22 17.14 -12.25 -10.71
N THR A 23 17.65 -13.43 -10.33
CA THR A 23 19.11 -13.70 -10.28
C THR A 23 19.77 -13.71 -11.67
N LYS A 24 19.03 -14.08 -12.71
CA LYS A 24 19.52 -14.10 -14.10
C LYS A 24 19.13 -12.86 -14.91
N SER A 25 17.95 -12.30 -14.63
CA SER A 25 17.42 -11.11 -15.29
C SER A 25 16.31 -10.50 -14.43
N ASN A 26 15.99 -9.22 -14.62
CA ASN A 26 14.85 -8.56 -13.97
C ASN A 26 13.52 -9.00 -14.62
N SER A 27 13.20 -10.28 -14.52
CA SER A 27 12.00 -10.91 -15.07
C SER A 27 10.72 -10.50 -14.32
N PHE A 28 10.86 -10.03 -13.07
CA PHE A 28 9.78 -9.50 -12.27
C PHE A 28 10.11 -8.09 -11.79
N ASP A 29 9.15 -7.19 -11.87
CA ASP A 29 9.17 -6.00 -11.03
C ASP A 29 8.47 -6.25 -9.68
N ALA A 30 8.55 -5.29 -8.75
CA ALA A 30 7.95 -5.46 -7.44
C ALA A 30 6.41 -5.52 -7.51
N TYR A 31 5.78 -4.73 -8.38
CA TYR A 31 4.33 -4.72 -8.52
C TYR A 31 3.81 -6.09 -8.99
N GLU A 32 4.44 -6.67 -10.00
CA GLU A 32 4.13 -8.01 -10.53
C GLU A 32 4.39 -9.12 -9.53
N ALA A 33 5.55 -9.08 -8.86
CA ALA A 33 5.89 -10.04 -7.82
C ALA A 33 4.83 -10.04 -6.70
N TYR A 34 4.40 -8.86 -6.24
CA TYR A 34 3.35 -8.73 -5.23
C TYR A 34 2.03 -9.35 -5.68
N ARG A 35 1.56 -9.02 -6.90
CA ARG A 35 0.31 -9.59 -7.46
C ARG A 35 0.39 -11.11 -7.61
N LYS A 36 1.56 -11.64 -7.99
CA LYS A 36 1.77 -13.08 -8.10
C LYS A 36 1.67 -13.73 -6.73
N PHE A 37 2.41 -13.22 -5.74
CA PHE A 37 2.45 -13.81 -4.39
C PHE A 37 1.13 -13.68 -3.64
N SER A 38 0.40 -12.58 -3.80
CA SER A 38 -0.91 -12.42 -3.13
C SER A 38 -1.92 -13.48 -3.56
N ARG A 39 -1.74 -14.10 -4.75
CA ARG A 39 -2.59 -15.17 -5.28
C ARG A 39 -2.15 -16.56 -4.88
N ILE A 40 -0.85 -16.79 -4.71
CA ILE A 40 -0.31 -18.14 -4.47
C ILE A 40 0.04 -18.41 -3.00
N ALA A 41 0.22 -17.38 -2.18
CA ALA A 41 0.53 -17.52 -0.77
C ALA A 41 -0.65 -18.07 0.04
N LYS A 42 -0.36 -18.98 0.96
CA LYS A 42 -1.33 -19.76 1.74
C LYS A 42 -1.44 -19.29 3.19
N GLY A 43 -0.44 -18.55 3.69
CA GLY A 43 -0.40 -18.04 5.06
C GLY A 43 -1.58 -17.14 5.43
N LYS A 44 -1.95 -17.12 6.71
CA LYS A 44 -2.95 -16.17 7.25
C LYS A 44 -2.48 -14.72 7.07
N PHE A 45 -1.18 -14.50 7.28
CA PHE A 45 -0.47 -13.28 6.98
C PHE A 45 0.55 -13.54 5.88
N ILE A 46 0.80 -12.53 5.06
CA ILE A 46 1.82 -12.57 4.02
C ILE A 46 2.88 -11.54 4.39
N ILE A 47 4.12 -11.99 4.54
CA ILE A 47 5.27 -11.12 4.77
C ILE A 47 5.95 -10.90 3.43
N TYR A 48 6.08 -9.64 3.04
CA TYR A 48 6.91 -9.22 1.93
C TYR A 48 8.14 -8.55 2.48
N CYS A 49 9.32 -8.97 2.04
CA CYS A 49 10.57 -8.32 2.44
C CYS A 49 11.58 -8.30 1.30
N HIS A 50 12.50 -7.35 1.36
CA HIS A 50 13.63 -7.30 0.42
C HIS A 50 14.65 -8.40 0.75
N GLN A 51 15.43 -8.80 -0.26
CA GLN A 51 16.44 -9.86 -0.13
C GLN A 51 17.58 -9.54 0.85
N ASP A 52 17.74 -8.27 1.19
CA ASP A 52 18.78 -7.71 2.04
C ASP A 52 18.27 -7.34 3.44
N VAL A 53 17.02 -7.72 3.76
CA VAL A 53 16.47 -7.69 5.12
C VAL A 53 16.83 -8.97 5.87
N LEU A 54 17.23 -8.82 7.14
CA LEU A 54 17.46 -9.93 8.06
C LEU A 54 16.55 -9.80 9.28
N ALA A 55 15.90 -10.88 9.69
CA ALA A 55 15.16 -10.91 10.95
C ALA A 55 16.12 -10.79 12.14
N ILE A 56 15.79 -9.94 13.11
CA ILE A 56 16.43 -9.89 14.43
C ILE A 56 15.44 -10.43 15.46
N ASP A 57 14.23 -9.88 15.47
CA ASP A 57 13.15 -10.36 16.33
C ASP A 57 12.59 -11.70 15.86
N SER A 58 12.20 -12.53 16.83
CA SER A 58 11.59 -13.83 16.57
C SER A 58 10.17 -13.72 16.02
N ILE A 59 9.67 -14.79 15.41
CA ILE A 59 8.27 -14.88 14.97
C ILE A 59 7.27 -14.64 16.12
N ASN A 60 7.62 -15.02 17.37
CA ASN A 60 6.75 -14.81 18.53
C ASN A 60 6.54 -13.31 18.81
N VAL A 61 7.59 -12.49 18.64
CA VAL A 61 7.48 -11.02 18.76
C VAL A 61 6.56 -10.48 17.67
N LEU A 62 6.65 -11.01 16.44
CA LEU A 62 5.74 -10.61 15.38
C LEU A 62 4.28 -10.97 15.70
N ASP A 63 4.03 -12.17 16.23
CA ASP A 63 2.69 -12.60 16.66
C ASP A 63 2.15 -11.70 17.79
N GLU A 64 2.99 -11.32 18.76
CA GLU A 64 2.62 -10.34 19.79
C GLU A 64 2.24 -8.99 19.19
N LYS A 65 3.03 -8.45 18.26
CA LYS A 65 2.71 -7.17 17.59
C LYS A 65 1.43 -7.27 16.74
N ILE A 66 1.20 -8.41 16.10
CA ILE A 66 -0.04 -8.67 15.34
C ILE A 66 -1.25 -8.69 16.27
N ASN A 67 -1.15 -9.38 17.41
CA ASN A 67 -2.24 -9.45 18.39
C ASN A 67 -2.53 -8.07 18.99
N GLU A 68 -1.49 -7.30 19.34
CA GLU A 68 -1.60 -5.90 19.77
C GLU A 68 -2.37 -5.05 18.73
N LEU A 69 -2.06 -5.19 17.43
CA LEU A 69 -2.82 -4.51 16.39
C LEU A 69 -4.26 -5.02 16.24
N GLU A 70 -4.51 -6.32 16.35
CA GLU A 70 -5.88 -6.88 16.26
C GLU A 70 -6.77 -6.40 17.42
N GLU A 71 -6.21 -6.19 18.61
CA GLU A 71 -6.92 -5.61 19.76
C GLU A 71 -7.16 -4.10 19.60
N MET A 72 -6.15 -3.36 19.14
CA MET A 72 -6.22 -1.91 18.98
C MET A 72 -7.11 -1.48 17.80
N ASP A 73 -6.98 -2.15 16.65
CA ASP A 73 -7.74 -1.83 15.43
C ASP A 73 -7.98 -3.08 14.55
N PRO A 74 -9.12 -3.77 14.69
CA PRO A 74 -9.45 -4.92 13.85
C PRO A 74 -9.45 -4.62 12.32
N HIS A 75 -9.57 -3.35 11.92
CA HIS A 75 -9.56 -2.91 10.52
C HIS A 75 -8.16 -2.62 9.97
N TRP A 76 -7.08 -2.91 10.70
CA TRP A 76 -5.75 -2.89 10.10
C TRP A 76 -5.63 -3.94 8.98
N ALA A 77 -4.91 -3.64 7.91
CA ALA A 77 -4.68 -4.59 6.81
C ALA A 77 -3.21 -4.79 6.46
N ILE A 78 -2.38 -3.77 6.66
CA ILE A 78 -0.95 -3.82 6.38
C ILE A 78 -0.16 -3.14 7.50
N ALA A 79 0.94 -3.75 7.89
CA ALA A 79 1.90 -3.21 8.84
C ALA A 79 3.31 -3.25 8.26
N GLY A 80 4.22 -2.44 8.79
CA GLY A 80 5.65 -2.48 8.44
C GLY A 80 6.52 -1.95 9.58
N ASN A 81 7.82 -1.94 9.37
CA ASN A 81 8.82 -1.45 10.33
C ASN A 81 9.20 0.03 10.11
N ALA A 82 8.85 0.61 8.97
CA ALA A 82 9.08 2.02 8.67
C ALA A 82 7.96 2.59 7.82
N GLY A 83 7.65 3.87 8.01
CA GLY A 83 6.57 4.54 7.31
C GLY A 83 6.50 6.02 7.59
N ALA A 84 5.50 6.67 7.00
CA ALA A 84 5.26 8.08 7.19
C ALA A 84 3.76 8.37 7.27
N SER A 85 3.43 9.37 8.08
CA SER A 85 2.10 9.98 8.10
C SER A 85 2.16 11.34 7.39
N THR A 86 1.24 12.25 7.71
CA THR A 86 1.20 13.63 7.21
C THR A 86 2.57 14.32 7.16
N PHE A 87 2.65 15.41 6.39
CA PHE A 87 3.89 16.15 6.08
C PHE A 87 4.94 16.18 7.22
N ARG A 88 6.14 15.68 6.93
CA ARG A 88 7.35 15.62 7.80
C ARG A 88 7.29 14.70 9.03
N LYS A 89 6.28 13.84 9.17
CA LYS A 89 6.26 12.81 10.23
C LYS A 89 6.60 11.43 9.67
N TYR A 90 7.80 10.94 9.97
CA TYR A 90 8.26 9.58 9.63
C TYR A 90 8.53 8.78 10.91
N PHE A 91 8.35 7.47 10.81
CA PHE A 91 8.50 6.50 11.90
C PHE A 91 9.35 5.35 11.40
N LYS A 92 10.28 4.88 12.24
CA LYS A 92 11.25 3.85 11.87
C LYS A 92 11.53 2.96 13.07
N TYR A 93 11.62 1.66 12.83
CA TYR A 93 11.99 0.65 13.82
C TYR A 93 12.82 -0.46 13.16
N PHE A 94 14.11 -0.20 12.92
CA PHE A 94 15.01 -1.18 12.30
C PHE A 94 16.47 -0.91 12.67
N VAL A 95 17.34 -1.89 12.42
CA VAL A 95 18.79 -1.72 12.47
C VAL A 95 19.31 -1.41 11.07
N ASN A 96 20.00 -0.29 10.90
CA ASN A 96 20.55 0.10 9.60
C ASN A 96 21.87 -0.66 9.29
N ASN A 97 22.46 -0.40 8.13
CA ASN A 97 23.69 -1.09 7.72
C ASN A 97 24.89 -0.79 8.63
N ASN A 98 24.91 0.36 9.31
CA ASN A 98 25.93 0.78 10.27
C ASN A 98 25.74 0.15 11.67
N ASN A 99 24.76 -0.74 11.85
CA ASN A 99 24.33 -1.31 13.12
C ASN A 99 23.70 -0.30 14.10
N GLU A 100 23.22 0.83 13.62
CA GLU A 100 22.50 1.79 14.44
C GLU A 100 21.03 1.38 14.50
N HIS A 101 20.45 1.42 15.71
CA HIS A 101 19.04 1.14 15.93
C HIS A 101 18.23 2.43 15.68
N GLU A 102 17.56 2.48 14.55
CA GLU A 102 16.60 3.52 14.19
C GLU A 102 15.28 3.24 14.91
N ASN A 103 15.00 3.99 15.98
CA ASN A 103 13.74 3.93 16.72
C ASN A 103 13.16 5.35 16.82
N ILE A 104 12.35 5.72 15.82
CA ILE A 104 11.85 7.08 15.63
C ILE A 104 10.34 7.12 15.81
N GLY A 105 9.90 7.92 16.79
CA GLY A 105 8.50 8.19 17.13
C GLY A 105 7.86 7.11 18.00
N ASP A 106 6.64 7.39 18.45
CA ASP A 106 5.87 6.47 19.29
C ASP A 106 5.20 5.40 18.42
N ILE A 107 5.61 4.14 18.58
CA ILE A 107 5.18 2.99 17.77
C ILE A 107 4.55 1.93 18.72
N PRO A 108 3.40 1.31 18.38
CA PRO A 108 2.72 1.32 17.06
C PRO A 108 1.97 2.61 16.74
N VAL A 109 1.92 2.95 15.44
CA VAL A 109 1.27 4.18 14.96
C VAL A 109 0.68 4.00 13.58
N GLN A 110 -0.51 4.59 13.38
CA GLN A 110 -1.17 4.60 12.08
C GLN A 110 -0.41 5.52 11.11
N VAL A 111 -0.20 5.04 9.89
CA VAL A 111 0.55 5.75 8.84
C VAL A 111 -0.22 5.75 7.52
N THR A 112 0.18 6.63 6.60
CA THR A 112 -0.42 6.73 5.26
C THR A 112 0.45 6.08 4.18
N SER A 113 1.70 5.76 4.49
CA SER A 113 2.64 5.07 3.61
C SER A 113 3.62 4.25 4.43
N LEU A 114 4.02 3.09 3.90
CA LEU A 114 5.03 2.22 4.47
C LEU A 114 6.22 2.09 3.51
N ASP A 115 7.42 1.96 4.09
CA ASP A 115 8.63 1.58 3.36
C ASP A 115 8.51 0.14 2.88
N GLU A 116 9.07 -0.14 1.71
CA GLU A 116 8.88 -1.43 1.06
C GLU A 116 9.74 -2.57 1.60
N ASN A 117 10.74 -2.28 2.43
CA ASN A 117 11.73 -3.27 2.86
C ASN A 117 11.11 -4.44 3.66
N PHE A 118 10.08 -4.19 4.46
CA PHE A 118 9.40 -5.18 5.28
C PHE A 118 7.94 -4.79 5.52
N LEU A 119 7.02 -5.57 4.95
CA LEU A 119 5.57 -5.41 5.06
C LEU A 119 4.93 -6.71 5.53
N VAL A 120 3.92 -6.59 6.40
CA VAL A 120 3.09 -7.69 6.90
C VAL A 120 1.64 -7.40 6.51
N ILE A 121 1.03 -8.28 5.72
CA ILE A 121 -0.31 -8.06 5.16
C ILE A 121 -1.27 -9.13 5.66
N LYS A 122 -2.46 -8.73 6.12
CA LYS A 122 -3.59 -9.66 6.33
C LYS A 122 -4.02 -10.21 4.99
N ARG A 123 -3.84 -11.52 4.74
CA ARG A 123 -4.27 -12.12 3.47
C ARG A 123 -5.77 -11.91 3.22
N LYS A 124 -6.60 -12.00 4.27
CA LYS A 124 -8.05 -11.77 4.21
C LYS A 124 -8.44 -10.35 3.78
N ALA A 125 -7.55 -9.37 3.89
CA ALA A 125 -7.83 -8.01 3.44
C ALA A 125 -7.88 -7.88 1.90
N GLY A 126 -7.36 -8.87 1.17
CA GLY A 126 -7.45 -8.91 -0.30
C GLY A 126 -6.69 -7.78 -1.00
N LEU A 127 -5.66 -7.23 -0.35
CA LEU A 127 -4.85 -6.16 -0.94
C LEU A 127 -4.07 -6.67 -2.15
N SER A 128 -3.97 -5.81 -3.16
CA SER A 128 -3.15 -6.02 -4.34
C SER A 128 -2.49 -4.69 -4.72
N THR A 129 -1.32 -4.77 -5.33
CA THR A 129 -0.73 -3.61 -6.00
C THR A 129 -1.50 -3.29 -7.29
N SER A 130 -1.39 -2.05 -7.72
CA SER A 130 -1.97 -1.50 -8.93
C SER A 130 -1.42 -2.15 -10.19
N ALA A 131 -2.32 -2.59 -11.08
CA ALA A 131 -1.98 -3.33 -12.30
C ALA A 131 -1.28 -2.48 -13.38
N ASP A 132 -1.47 -1.16 -13.36
CA ASP A 132 -0.95 -0.15 -14.28
C ASP A 132 0.30 0.57 -13.76
N LEU A 133 0.80 0.19 -12.59
CA LEU A 133 2.08 0.62 -12.04
C LEU A 133 3.10 -0.53 -12.10
N HIS A 134 4.36 -0.14 -12.28
CA HIS A 134 5.49 -1.02 -12.56
C HIS A 134 6.76 -0.48 -11.91
N GLY A 135 7.75 -1.36 -11.72
CA GLY A 135 9.08 -1.03 -11.17
C GLY A 135 9.26 -1.42 -9.71
N PHE A 136 10.19 -0.75 -9.02
CA PHE A 136 10.67 -1.12 -7.67
C PHE A 136 10.47 0.00 -6.63
N HIS A 137 9.60 0.97 -6.91
CA HIS A 137 9.33 2.09 -6.00
C HIS A 137 7.84 2.32 -5.82
N PHE A 138 7.47 2.88 -4.67
CA PHE A 138 6.10 3.30 -4.30
C PHE A 138 5.09 2.17 -4.14
N TYR A 139 5.47 0.89 -4.24
CA TYR A 139 4.50 -0.20 -4.13
C TYR A 139 4.01 -0.40 -2.69
N GLY A 140 4.82 -0.05 -1.68
CA GLY A 140 4.35 -0.02 -0.28
C GLY A 140 3.33 1.10 -0.05
N THR A 141 3.58 2.27 -0.65
CA THR A 141 2.63 3.40 -0.62
C THR A 141 1.36 3.10 -1.42
N ASP A 142 1.48 2.43 -2.56
CA ASP A 142 0.36 1.96 -3.39
C ASP A 142 -0.55 1.00 -2.61
N LEU A 143 0.03 0.05 -1.89
CA LEU A 143 -0.71 -0.87 -1.02
C LEU A 143 -1.43 -0.14 0.12
N CYS A 144 -0.76 0.84 0.76
CA CYS A 144 -1.39 1.64 1.81
C CYS A 144 -2.60 2.42 1.29
N LEU A 145 -2.48 3.02 0.09
CA LEU A 145 -3.57 3.76 -0.51
C LEU A 145 -4.71 2.85 -0.97
N ASN A 146 -4.40 1.66 -1.51
CA ASN A 146 -5.42 0.65 -1.81
C ASN A 146 -6.11 0.13 -0.54
N ALA A 147 -5.40 0.00 0.57
CA ALA A 147 -5.99 -0.35 1.86
C ALA A 147 -6.99 0.72 2.32
N ASP A 148 -6.62 2.00 2.26
CA ASP A 148 -7.51 3.12 2.61
C ASP A 148 -8.78 3.15 1.72
N ILE A 149 -8.63 2.96 0.41
CA ILE A 149 -9.77 2.88 -0.53
C ILE A 149 -10.73 1.73 -0.17
N LEU A 150 -10.21 0.63 0.36
CA LEU A 150 -10.98 -0.53 0.81
C LEU A 150 -11.52 -0.39 2.25
N GLY A 151 -11.21 0.72 2.95
CA GLY A 151 -11.66 0.99 4.30
C GLY A 151 -10.78 0.39 5.41
N TYR A 152 -9.53 0.08 5.10
CA TYR A 152 -8.56 -0.47 6.05
C TYR A 152 -7.47 0.53 6.46
N ASN A 153 -6.82 0.24 7.59
CA ASN A 153 -5.75 1.07 8.15
C ASN A 153 -4.36 0.42 8.00
N CYS A 154 -3.32 1.26 8.05
CA CYS A 154 -1.92 0.87 7.88
C CYS A 154 -1.10 1.30 9.10
N TYR A 155 -0.16 0.47 9.56
CA TYR A 155 0.59 0.73 10.80
C TYR A 155 2.09 0.53 10.68
N VAL A 156 2.88 1.34 11.37
CA VAL A 156 4.25 0.97 11.74
C VAL A 156 4.19 0.21 13.08
N ILE A 157 4.93 -0.89 13.19
CA ILE A 157 5.02 -1.74 14.39
C ILE A 157 6.47 -1.93 14.84
N LYS A 158 6.64 -2.27 16.12
CA LYS A 158 7.95 -2.58 16.71
C LYS A 158 8.35 -4.04 16.42
N TYR A 159 8.65 -4.35 15.17
CA TYR A 159 9.26 -5.62 14.77
C TYR A 159 10.63 -5.37 14.17
N LEU A 160 11.68 -5.75 14.90
CA LEU A 160 13.05 -5.39 14.59
C LEU A 160 13.64 -6.29 13.50
N VAL A 161 14.10 -5.65 12.44
CA VAL A 161 14.86 -6.25 11.35
C VAL A 161 16.13 -5.45 11.09
N LYS A 162 17.14 -6.07 10.49
CA LYS A 162 18.27 -5.35 9.90
C LYS A 162 18.04 -5.12 8.41
N HIS A 163 18.12 -3.86 7.97
CA HIS A 163 18.06 -3.49 6.55
C HIS A 163 19.46 -3.08 6.09
N LYS A 164 20.02 -3.80 5.10
CA LYS A 164 21.42 -3.65 4.71
C LYS A 164 21.66 -2.58 3.63
N SER A 165 20.64 -2.21 2.87
CA SER A 165 20.77 -1.17 1.86
C SER A 165 20.09 0.14 2.28
N TRP A 166 20.47 1.20 1.57
CA TRP A 166 19.82 2.51 1.66
C TRP A 166 18.94 2.71 0.44
N GLY A 167 17.86 3.48 0.61
CA GLY A 167 17.02 3.90 -0.50
C GLY A 167 17.77 4.85 -1.44
N ASN A 168 17.46 4.77 -2.74
CA ASN A 168 18.03 5.65 -3.76
C ASN A 168 16.91 6.42 -4.48
N GLN A 169 17.05 7.74 -4.59
CA GLN A 169 16.11 8.61 -5.31
C GLN A 169 16.64 8.92 -6.71
N ASP A 170 16.79 7.88 -7.51
CA ASP A 170 17.30 7.95 -8.87
C ASP A 170 16.23 8.41 -9.90
N GLU A 171 16.56 8.30 -11.18
CA GLU A 171 15.63 8.62 -12.26
C GLU A 171 14.40 7.67 -12.29
N ALA A 172 14.59 6.39 -11.94
CA ALA A 172 13.51 5.42 -11.87
C ALA A 172 12.53 5.76 -10.74
N PHE A 173 13.04 6.23 -9.59
CA PHE A 173 12.24 6.77 -8.49
C PHE A 173 11.39 7.96 -8.95
N ARG A 174 12.01 8.96 -9.59
CA ARG A 174 11.29 10.16 -10.07
C ARG A 174 10.25 9.83 -11.14
N THR A 175 10.55 8.87 -12.01
CA THR A 175 9.60 8.37 -13.02
C THR A 175 8.42 7.67 -12.36
N SER A 176 8.68 6.81 -11.38
CA SER A 176 7.65 6.10 -10.60
C SER A 176 6.77 7.09 -9.83
N GLN A 177 7.38 8.13 -9.23
CA GLN A 177 6.67 9.20 -8.55
C GLN A 177 5.67 9.92 -9.47
N LYS A 178 6.11 10.32 -10.69
CA LYS A 178 5.22 10.95 -11.67
C LYS A 178 4.06 10.04 -12.07
N LYS A 179 4.33 8.75 -12.34
CA LYS A 179 3.30 7.75 -12.67
C LYS A 179 2.30 7.56 -11.54
N PHE A 180 2.79 7.44 -10.31
CA PHE A 180 1.97 7.32 -9.10
C PHE A 180 1.04 8.52 -8.93
N ILE A 181 1.60 9.74 -9.00
CA ILE A 181 0.82 10.99 -8.90
C ILE A 181 -0.25 11.05 -9.99
N ASN A 182 0.11 10.75 -11.25
CA ASN A 182 -0.82 10.82 -12.37
C ASN A 182 -1.98 9.83 -12.21
N LYS A 183 -1.67 8.58 -11.85
CA LYS A 183 -2.68 7.54 -11.60
C LYS A 183 -3.65 7.97 -10.52
N TYR A 184 -3.15 8.35 -9.35
CA TYR A 184 -4.02 8.64 -8.21
C TYR A 184 -4.74 9.98 -8.32
N SER A 185 -4.15 10.98 -8.98
CA SER A 185 -4.87 12.21 -9.38
C SER A 185 -6.05 11.87 -10.30
N TRP A 186 -5.85 10.98 -11.27
CA TRP A 186 -6.93 10.52 -12.14
C TRP A 186 -7.96 9.67 -11.37
N ALA A 187 -7.51 8.76 -10.50
CA ALA A 187 -8.38 7.89 -9.72
C ALA A 187 -9.33 8.72 -8.84
N MET A 188 -8.80 9.70 -8.11
CA MET A 188 -9.51 10.55 -7.14
C MET A 188 -10.22 11.77 -7.75
N ARG A 189 -10.17 11.93 -9.08
CA ARG A 189 -10.82 13.05 -9.78
C ARG A 189 -12.32 13.10 -9.51
N THR A 190 -12.91 14.28 -9.60
CA THR A 190 -14.37 14.44 -9.61
C THR A 190 -14.98 13.79 -10.85
N ARG A 191 -16.03 12.97 -10.67
CA ARG A 191 -16.74 12.27 -11.73
C ARG A 191 -18.24 12.35 -11.52
N VAL A 192 -18.98 12.40 -12.62
CA VAL A 192 -20.41 12.13 -12.63
C VAL A 192 -20.61 10.69 -13.08
N ILE A 193 -21.17 9.86 -12.21
CA ILE A 193 -21.46 8.45 -12.48
C ILE A 193 -22.96 8.32 -12.71
N GLN A 194 -23.31 7.69 -13.82
CA GLN A 194 -24.69 7.34 -14.14
C GLN A 194 -24.85 5.83 -13.97
N THR A 195 -25.79 5.42 -13.14
CA THR A 195 -26.31 4.05 -13.09
C THR A 195 -27.65 3.99 -13.84
N THR A 196 -28.24 2.80 -13.90
CA THR A 196 -29.58 2.59 -14.50
C THR A 196 -30.68 3.41 -13.81
N CYS A 197 -30.51 3.72 -12.52
CA CYS A 197 -31.55 4.35 -11.70
C CYS A 197 -31.20 5.75 -11.21
N VAL A 198 -29.90 6.10 -11.13
CA VAL A 198 -29.49 7.37 -10.51
C VAL A 198 -28.25 7.96 -11.16
N ARG A 199 -28.11 9.28 -11.02
CA ARG A 199 -26.88 10.00 -11.30
C ARG A 199 -26.30 10.50 -10.00
N ILE A 200 -25.03 10.25 -9.78
CA ILE A 200 -24.29 10.70 -8.60
C ILE A 200 -23.01 11.42 -9.01
N VAL A 201 -22.56 12.32 -8.16
CA VAL A 201 -21.23 12.93 -8.26
C VAL A 201 -20.34 12.31 -7.19
N VAL A 202 -19.15 11.85 -7.58
CA VAL A 202 -18.12 11.33 -6.67
C VAL A 202 -16.89 12.21 -6.83
N SER A 203 -16.26 12.61 -5.74
CA SER A 203 -15.06 13.45 -5.75
C SER A 203 -14.16 13.09 -4.57
N GLY A 204 -12.84 13.17 -4.76
CA GLY A 204 -11.87 13.13 -3.67
C GLY A 204 -12.04 14.28 -2.67
N GLN A 205 -12.77 15.35 -3.03
CA GLN A 205 -13.15 16.42 -2.11
C GLN A 205 -14.58 16.22 -1.60
N ARG A 206 -14.72 16.01 -0.29
CA ARG A 206 -16.03 15.76 0.37
C ARG A 206 -17.04 16.89 0.12
N THR A 207 -16.59 18.14 0.08
CA THR A 207 -17.44 19.32 -0.17
C THR A 207 -18.02 19.31 -1.59
N ILE A 208 -17.19 19.06 -2.60
CA ILE A 208 -17.63 18.94 -4.00
C ILE A 208 -18.62 17.79 -4.16
N SER A 209 -18.36 16.64 -3.53
CA SER A 209 -19.29 15.51 -3.55
C SER A 209 -20.65 15.88 -2.95
N LYS A 210 -20.67 16.55 -1.78
CA LYS A 210 -21.92 16.99 -1.15
C LYS A 210 -22.72 17.96 -2.02
N ILE A 211 -22.08 19.00 -2.56
CA ILE A 211 -22.73 20.02 -3.40
C ILE A 211 -23.18 19.43 -4.73
N GLY A 212 -22.35 18.58 -5.34
CA GLY A 212 -22.62 17.93 -6.61
C GLY A 212 -23.86 17.03 -6.60
N ASN A 213 -24.18 16.43 -5.46
CA ASN A 213 -25.33 15.54 -5.29
C ASN A 213 -26.62 16.22 -4.82
N MET A 214 -26.65 17.55 -4.70
CA MET A 214 -27.91 18.27 -4.45
C MET A 214 -28.85 18.14 -5.66
N LYS A 215 -30.16 17.99 -5.41
CA LYS A 215 -31.18 17.81 -6.48
C LYS A 215 -31.09 18.88 -7.57
N VAL A 216 -30.93 20.15 -7.17
CA VAL A 216 -30.79 21.28 -8.09
C VAL A 216 -29.53 21.17 -8.95
N THR A 217 -28.38 20.83 -8.35
CA THR A 217 -27.11 20.64 -9.07
C THR A 217 -27.21 19.53 -10.11
N LEU A 218 -27.76 18.37 -9.73
CA LEU A 218 -27.95 17.24 -10.64
C LEU A 218 -28.91 17.57 -11.79
N PHE A 219 -29.95 18.37 -11.53
CA PHE A 219 -30.87 18.87 -12.56
C PHE A 219 -30.13 19.78 -13.56
N LEU A 220 -29.33 20.73 -13.08
CA LEU A 220 -28.55 21.62 -13.94
C LEU A 220 -27.52 20.86 -14.79
N ILE A 221 -26.82 19.87 -14.21
CA ILE A 221 -25.90 19.01 -14.95
C ILE A 221 -26.63 18.22 -16.05
N LYS A 222 -27.84 17.70 -15.75
CA LYS A 222 -28.68 17.00 -16.73
C LYS A 222 -29.03 17.92 -17.92
N GLU A 223 -29.50 19.12 -17.64
CA GLU A 223 -29.90 20.08 -18.68
C GLU A 223 -28.70 20.55 -19.51
N TYR A 224 -27.56 20.78 -18.89
CA TYR A 224 -26.32 21.11 -19.60
C TYR A 224 -25.90 19.99 -20.58
N LYS A 225 -25.87 18.73 -20.13
CA LYS A 225 -25.52 17.60 -21.00
C LYS A 225 -26.54 17.41 -22.13
N LYS A 226 -27.83 17.48 -21.83
CA LYS A 226 -28.91 17.38 -22.84
C LYS A 226 -28.76 18.45 -23.94
N ARG A 227 -28.36 19.66 -23.58
CA ARG A 227 -28.06 20.74 -24.54
C ARG A 227 -26.82 20.42 -25.35
N LYS A 228 -25.72 20.03 -24.69
CA LYS A 228 -24.46 19.67 -25.36
C LYS A 228 -24.65 18.56 -26.39
N ASP A 229 -25.34 17.48 -26.02
CA ASP A 229 -25.57 16.32 -26.89
C ASP A 229 -26.44 16.67 -28.11
N LYS A 230 -27.38 17.62 -27.97
CA LYS A 230 -28.15 18.19 -29.09
C LYS A 230 -27.29 18.97 -30.09
N PHE A 231 -26.14 19.51 -29.68
CA PHE A 231 -25.23 20.24 -30.57
C PHE A 231 -24.22 19.31 -31.26
N THR A 232 -23.88 18.15 -30.67
CA THR A 232 -22.97 17.17 -31.28
C THR A 232 -23.61 16.23 -32.29
N LEU A 233 -24.93 16.05 -32.28
CA LEU A 233 -25.69 15.21 -33.24
C LEU A 233 -26.15 15.97 -34.52
N LYS A 234 -25.62 17.16 -34.78
CA LYS A 234 -25.84 17.91 -36.03
C LYS A 234 -24.64 17.79 -36.96
N TRP A 235 -24.48 16.62 -37.59
CA TRP A 235 -23.71 16.41 -38.81
C TRP A 235 -24.43 15.34 -39.62
#